data_AF-A0A380DLI3-F1
#
_entry.id   AF-A0A380DLI3-F1
#
_cell.length_a   1.000
_cell.length_b   1.000
_cell.length_c   1.000
_cell.angle_alpha   90.00
_cell.angle_beta   90.00
_cell.angle_gamma   90.00
#
_symmetry.space_group_name_H-M   'P 1'
#
loop_
_entity.id
_entity.type
_entity.pdbx_description
1 polymer ?
#
loop_
_entity_poly.entity_id
_entity_poly.type
_entity_poly.pdbx_seq_one_letter_code
_entity_poly.pdbx_strand_id
1 'polypeptide(L)' 'MKDKYKIDSGIIDNNTEETTAVSKISYEVENAYLHGVNNGRIKRQLDTLRSDGKFPSNLEYIDSHMDISTA' A
#
# COMPACT_ATOMS: atom_id res chain seq x y z
N MET A 1 -10.92 -19.95 0.54
CA MET A 1 -10.97 -18.57 1.09
C MET A 1 -10.72 -17.64 -0.07
N LYS A 2 -11.56 -16.61 -0.31
CA LYS A 2 -11.29 -15.59 -1.35
C LYS A 2 -9.86 -15.09 -1.16
N ASP A 3 -9.04 -15.16 -2.21
CA ASP A 3 -7.70 -14.61 -2.21
C ASP A 3 -7.79 -13.14 -1.83
N LYS A 4 -7.29 -12.80 -0.63
CA LYS A 4 -7.32 -11.43 -0.14
C LYS A 4 -6.40 -10.59 -1.02
N TYR A 5 -6.87 -9.41 -1.41
CA TYR A 5 -6.15 -8.49 -2.28
C TYR A 5 -4.70 -8.29 -1.81
N LYS A 6 -3.78 -8.35 -2.77
CA LYS A 6 -2.34 -8.18 -2.57
C LYS A 6 -1.93 -6.86 -3.20
N ILE A 7 -1.28 -6.00 -2.41
CA ILE A 7 -0.74 -4.74 -2.87
C ILE A 7 0.37 -5.02 -3.89
N ASP A 8 0.28 -4.37 -5.06
CA ASP A 8 1.27 -4.42 -6.11
C ASP A 8 2.11 -3.13 -6.14
N SER A 9 3.38 -3.25 -5.77
CA SER A 9 4.34 -2.14 -5.84
C SER A 9 4.61 -1.69 -7.27
N GLY A 10 4.36 -2.52 -8.28
CA GLY A 10 4.60 -2.21 -9.69
C GLY A 10 6.03 -1.74 -9.94
N ILE A 11 6.17 -0.50 -10.41
CA ILE A 11 7.46 0.14 -10.74
C ILE A 11 8.18 0.76 -9.53
N ILE A 12 7.58 0.74 -8.34
CA ILE A 12 8.17 1.35 -7.16
C ILE A 12 9.28 0.46 -6.59
N ASP A 13 10.39 1.10 -6.26
CA ASP A 13 11.54 0.55 -5.55
C ASP A 13 12.03 1.49 -4.44
N ASN A 14 13.19 1.17 -3.86
CA ASN A 14 13.83 1.93 -2.79
C ASN A 14 14.23 3.37 -3.15
N ASN A 15 14.38 3.69 -4.44
CA ASN A 15 14.86 4.98 -4.94
C ASN A 15 13.77 5.79 -5.64
N THR A 16 12.55 5.26 -5.71
CA THR A 16 11.43 5.94 -6.36
C THR A 16 11.10 7.25 -5.64
N GLU A 17 10.84 8.30 -6.43
CA GLU A 17 10.49 9.61 -5.92
C GLU A 17 9.20 9.57 -5.08
N GLU A 18 9.18 10.36 -4.01
CA GLU A 18 8.21 10.29 -2.92
C GLU A 18 6.76 10.46 -3.40
N THR A 19 6.49 11.48 -4.22
CA THR A 19 5.15 11.76 -4.75
C THR A 19 4.62 10.61 -5.58
N THR A 20 5.48 10.07 -6.47
CA THR A 20 5.16 8.92 -7.32
C THR A 20 4.81 7.69 -6.48
N ALA A 21 5.64 7.39 -5.49
CA ALA A 21 5.43 6.24 -4.61
C ALA A 21 4.14 6.40 -3.79
N VAL A 22 3.92 7.58 -3.19
CA VAL A 22 2.70 7.86 -2.41
C VAL A 22 1.46 7.73 -3.28
N SER A 23 1.43 8.30 -4.49
CA SER A 23 0.25 8.21 -5.37
C SER A 23 -0.10 6.76 -5.73
N LYS A 24 0.88 5.94 -6.13
CA LYS A 24 0.63 4.55 -6.50
C LYS A 24 0.28 3.69 -5.29
N ILE A 25 0.91 3.90 -4.13
CA ILE A 25 0.59 3.14 -2.92
C ILE A 25 -0.80 3.50 -2.37
N SER A 26 -1.19 4.78 -2.39
CA SER A 26 -2.54 5.20 -2.00
C SER A 26 -3.61 4.49 -2.84
N TYR A 27 -3.40 4.39 -4.16
CA TYR A 27 -4.29 3.64 -5.04
C TYR A 27 -4.40 2.16 -4.66
N GLU A 28 -3.30 1.49 -4.35
CA GLU A 28 -3.33 0.08 -3.92
C GLU A 28 -3.97 -0.11 -2.55
N VAL A 29 -3.77 0.84 -1.62
CA VAL A 29 -4.39 0.85 -0.29
C VAL A 29 -5.90 0.98 -0.40
N GLU A 30 -6.40 1.90 -1.23
CA GLU A 30 -7.83 2.07 -1.51
C GLU A 30 -8.44 0.79 -2.10
N ASN A 31 -7.79 0.19 -3.10
CA ASN A 31 -8.24 -1.07 -3.67
C ASN A 31 -8.23 -2.21 -2.64
N ALA A 32 -7.23 -2.27 -1.76
CA ALA A 32 -7.19 -3.25 -0.68
C ALA A 32 -8.39 -3.11 0.27
N TYR A 33 -8.77 -1.88 0.62
CA TYR A 33 -9.98 -1.62 1.41
C TYR A 33 -11.26 -2.05 0.70
N LEU A 34 -11.42 -1.71 -0.58
CA LEU A 34 -12.57 -2.12 -1.39
C LEU A 34 -12.71 -3.65 -1.45
N HIS A 35 -11.60 -4.38 -1.36
CA HIS A 35 -11.55 -5.84 -1.29
C HIS A 35 -11.64 -6.41 0.15
N GLY A 36 -11.91 -5.57 1.15
CA GLY A 36 -12.10 -5.98 2.54
C GLY A 36 -10.81 -6.34 3.29
N VAL A 37 -9.66 -5.84 2.84
CA VAL A 37 -8.39 -5.96 3.58
C VAL A 37 -8.35 -4.88 4.67
N ASN A 38 -7.98 -5.27 5.88
CA ASN A 38 -7.89 -4.34 7.01
C ASN A 38 -6.49 -3.67 7.12
N ASN A 39 -6.42 -2.55 7.84
CA ASN A 39 -5.19 -1.74 7.99
C ASN A 39 -4.01 -2.58 8.48
N GLY A 40 -4.24 -3.48 9.44
CA GLY A 40 -3.17 -4.34 9.97
C GLY A 40 -2.57 -5.29 8.94
N ARG A 41 -3.33 -5.72 7.93
CA ARG A 41 -2.82 -6.51 6.80
C ARG A 41 -2.18 -5.64 5.73
N ILE A 42 -2.75 -4.47 5.44
CA ILE A 42 -2.17 -3.48 4.52
C ILE A 42 -0.77 -3.09 5.02
N LYS A 43 -0.66 -2.70 6.29
CA LYS A 43 0.61 -2.36 6.94
C LYS A 43 1.65 -3.46 6.79
N ARG A 44 1.30 -4.72 7.10
CA ARG A 44 2.22 -5.85 6.95
C ARG A 44 2.70 -6.07 5.52
N GLN A 45 1.83 -5.87 4.52
CA GLN A 45 2.23 -5.98 3.12
C GLN A 45 3.21 -4.88 2.73
N LEU A 46 2.95 -3.63 3.14
CA LEU A 46 3.84 -2.50 2.88
C LEU A 46 5.19 -2.62 3.61
N ASP A 47 5.18 -3.08 4.87
CA ASP A 47 6.41 -3.36 5.63
C ASP A 47 7.27 -4.43 4.93
N THR A 48 6.62 -5.45 4.35
CA THR A 48 7.31 -6.50 3.56
C THR A 48 7.89 -5.93 2.26
N LEU A 49 7.13 -5.10 1.54
CA LEU A 49 7.64 -4.43 0.34
C LEU A 49 8.83 -3.53 0.66
N ARG A 50 8.81 -2.84 1.80
CA ARG A 50 9.95 -2.05 2.28
C ARG A 50 11.16 -2.92 2.60
N SER A 51 11.00 -4.04 3.30
CA SER A 51 12.12 -4.96 3.57
C SER A 51 12.70 -5.58 2.30
N ASP A 52 11.88 -5.76 1.27
CA ASP A 52 12.27 -6.33 -0.01
C ASP A 52 12.85 -5.29 -1.00
N GLY A 53 12.96 -4.02 -0.60
CA GLY A 53 13.45 -2.93 -1.45
C GLY A 53 12.48 -2.51 -2.56
N LYS A 54 11.20 -2.88 -2.44
CA LYS A 54 10.09 -2.57 -3.38
C LYS A 54 9.22 -1.41 -2.89
N PHE A 55 9.78 -0.58 -2.02
CA PHE A 55 9.14 0.59 -1.45
C PHE A 55 10.24 1.57 -1.03
N PRO A 56 10.04 2.90 -1.13
CA PRO A 56 11.09 3.86 -0.82
C PRO A 56 11.57 3.74 0.61
N SER A 57 12.89 3.71 0.81
CA SER A 57 13.47 3.50 2.14
C SER A 57 13.27 4.68 3.10
N ASN A 58 12.97 5.87 2.55
CA ASN A 58 12.71 7.11 3.27
C ASN A 58 11.23 7.29 3.67
N LEU A 59 10.34 6.37 3.27
CA LEU A 59 8.92 6.44 3.59
C LEU A 59 8.48 5.28 4.48
N GLU A 60 7.46 5.52 5.29
CA GLU A 60 6.80 4.51 6.10
C GLU A 60 5.29 4.71 6.07
N TYR A 61 4.55 3.62 5.87
CA TYR A 61 3.11 3.63 6.01
C TYR A 61 2.73 3.53 7.49
N ILE A 62 2.03 4.56 7.98
CA ILE A 62 1.56 4.61 9.37
C ILE A 62 0.12 4.10 9.45
N ASP A 63 -0.80 4.75 8.74
CA ASP A 63 -2.22 4.41 8.70
C ASP A 63 -2.90 5.05 7.48
N SER A 64 -4.15 4.66 7.22
CA SER A 64 -5.03 5.29 6.25
C SER A 64 -6.48 5.26 6.72
N HIS A 65 -7.22 6.29 6.32
CA HIS A 65 -8.65 6.38 6.56
C HIS A 65 -9.37 6.46 5.22
N MET A 66 -10.22 5.47 4.94
CA MET A 66 -11.08 5.47 3.76
C MET A 66 -12.51 5.74 4.20
N ASP A 67 -13.07 6.86 3.75
CA ASP A 67 -14.49 7.12 3.91
C ASP A 67 -15.25 6.43 2.77
N ILE A 68 -15.75 5.21 3.06
CA ILE A 68 -16.48 4.38 2.09
C ILE A 68 -17.76 5.11 1.59
N SER A 69 -18.26 6.13 2.30
CA SER A 69 -19.45 6.88 1.89
C SER A 69 -19.25 7.77 0.66
N THR A 70 -17.99 8.02 0.28
CA THR A 70 -17.61 8.90 -0.85
C THR A 70 -16.78 8.19 -1.92
N ALA A 71 -16.61 6.87 -1.82
CA ALA A 71 -15.84 6.04 -2.76
C ALA A 71 -16.64 5.64 -4.01
#